data_AF-X1B0B0-F1
#
_entry.id   AF-X1B0B0-F1
#
_cell.length_a   1.000
_cell.length_b   1.000
_cell.length_c   1.000
_cell.angle_alpha   90.00
_cell.angle_beta   90.00
_cell.angle_gamma   90.00
#
_symmetry.space_group_name_H-M   'P 1'
#
loop_
_entity.id
_entity.type
_entity.pdbx_description
1 polymer ?
#
loop_
_entity_poly.entity_id
_entity_poly.type
_entity_poly.pdbx_seq_one_letter_code
_entity_poly.pdbx_strand_id
1 'polypeptide(L)'
;WKKLLGKDTPIKTFEDVDFSLIYRHAVKEREKKKELSKEEKEAEKEKRDKEEAKYKSALVDGEKQQVGNFRMEPPGLFIGRGCHPKMGSIKKRLYPDDITINIGKDAKIPVTNASHNGHDWAKIIHDRSVEWLASWIENVTGKRKYMWLASHSKFKAESDKAKFDLARKLKKNVGKIRTSIDKELFHKEETIRQVATALYLIDNFALRVGNEKGDDAADTVGVTNLRVEHILFQDNDKITLDFLGKDSIRYKNTHKVDPQVYKNIKEFTVGKDKGDQLFNKIDSQFINKYLQSYMKDLTAKVFRTYNASNLLQKELNKISRKIGEIADSDSDTDTDTDDINMILDLFSKANLKVAILCNHQKKVA
;
A
#
# COMPACT_ATOMS: atom_id res chain seq x y z
N TRP A 1 -22.01 -13.20 -14.28
CA TRP A 1 -23.27 -12.66 -14.83
C TRP A 1 -24.35 -13.74 -14.99
N LYS A 2 -24.07 -14.89 -15.65
CA LYS A 2 -25.00 -16.04 -15.76
C LYS A 2 -25.73 -16.41 -14.45
N LYS A 3 -25.02 -16.47 -13.32
CA LYS A 3 -25.62 -16.74 -11.99
C LYS A 3 -26.72 -15.74 -11.59
N LEU A 4 -26.64 -14.48 -12.03
CA LEU A 4 -27.64 -13.45 -11.75
C LEU A 4 -28.81 -13.49 -12.75
N LEU A 5 -28.55 -13.87 -14.00
CA LEU A 5 -29.56 -13.95 -15.06
C LEU A 5 -30.53 -15.13 -14.86
N GLY A 6 -30.16 -16.13 -14.05
CA GLY A 6 -30.96 -17.33 -13.83
C GLY A 6 -30.75 -18.38 -14.92
N LYS A 7 -31.38 -19.55 -14.74
CA LYS A 7 -31.21 -20.71 -15.64
C LYS A 7 -31.92 -20.53 -16.99
N ASP A 8 -33.00 -19.76 -17.01
CA ASP A 8 -33.88 -19.60 -18.18
C ASP A 8 -33.43 -18.47 -19.13
N THR A 9 -32.25 -17.91 -18.92
CA THR A 9 -31.77 -16.81 -19.75
C THR A 9 -31.49 -17.26 -21.19
N PRO A 10 -31.94 -16.48 -22.20
CA PRO A 10 -31.62 -16.74 -23.60
C PRO A 10 -30.14 -16.45 -23.92
N ILE A 11 -29.42 -15.73 -23.04
CA ILE A 11 -28.02 -15.34 -23.25
C ILE A 11 -27.11 -16.56 -23.04
N LYS A 12 -26.55 -17.11 -24.13
CA LYS A 12 -25.68 -18.30 -24.09
C LYS A 12 -24.19 -17.95 -24.10
N THR A 13 -23.77 -17.03 -24.97
CA THR A 13 -22.39 -16.52 -25.06
C THR A 13 -22.34 -15.04 -24.67
N PHE A 14 -21.16 -14.53 -24.34
CA PHE A 14 -21.00 -13.11 -23.99
C PHE A 14 -20.87 -12.25 -25.25
N GLU A 15 -20.28 -12.85 -26.29
CA GLU A 15 -20.00 -12.27 -27.60
C GLU A 15 -21.29 -11.90 -28.35
N ASP A 16 -22.38 -12.62 -28.09
CA ASP A 16 -23.70 -12.34 -28.68
C ASP A 16 -24.42 -11.14 -28.05
N VAL A 17 -23.89 -10.54 -26.98
CA VAL A 17 -24.55 -9.44 -26.27
C VAL A 17 -24.00 -8.09 -26.72
N ASP A 18 -24.85 -7.30 -27.37
CA ASP A 18 -24.55 -5.90 -27.67
C ASP A 18 -24.93 -4.97 -26.50
N PHE A 19 -23.92 -4.34 -25.89
CA PHE A 19 -24.08 -3.33 -24.84
C PHE A 19 -24.09 -1.88 -25.38
N SER A 20 -24.07 -1.67 -26.70
CA SER A 20 -23.92 -0.34 -27.32
C SER A 20 -24.97 0.67 -26.88
N LEU A 21 -26.23 0.25 -26.71
CA LEU A 21 -27.32 1.11 -26.24
C LEU A 21 -27.11 1.55 -24.78
N ILE A 22 -26.73 0.62 -23.90
CA ILE A 22 -26.44 0.90 -22.49
C ILE A 22 -25.23 1.83 -22.38
N TYR A 23 -24.19 1.57 -23.16
CA TYR A 23 -23.00 2.41 -23.23
C TYR A 23 -23.34 3.84 -23.67
N ARG A 24 -24.08 4.01 -24.78
CA ARG A 24 -24.51 5.32 -25.28
C ARG A 24 -25.32 6.09 -24.25
N HIS A 25 -26.23 5.42 -23.54
CA HIS A 25 -26.98 6.03 -22.45
C HIS A 25 -26.05 6.49 -21.31
N ALA A 26 -25.13 5.64 -20.85
CA ALA A 26 -24.18 5.99 -19.79
C ALA A 26 -23.26 7.16 -20.17
N VAL A 27 -22.82 7.23 -21.43
CA VAL A 27 -22.06 8.37 -21.95
C VAL A 27 -22.92 9.64 -21.93
N LYS A 28 -24.16 9.58 -22.42
CA LYS A 28 -25.08 10.74 -22.42
C LYS A 28 -25.34 11.27 -21.00
N GLU A 29 -25.59 10.39 -20.03
CA GLU A 29 -25.78 10.78 -18.62
C GLU A 29 -24.52 11.39 -18.01
N ARG A 30 -23.33 10.93 -18.41
CA ARG A 30 -22.05 11.53 -18.01
C ARG A 30 -21.89 12.95 -18.57
N GLU A 31 -22.22 13.17 -19.84
CA GLU A 31 -22.11 14.50 -20.46
C GLU A 31 -23.13 15.48 -19.86
N LYS A 32 -24.39 15.08 -19.65
CA LYS A 32 -25.39 15.90 -18.93
C LYS A 32 -24.89 16.37 -17.56
N LYS A 33 -24.24 15.48 -16.80
CA LYS A 33 -23.67 15.84 -15.48
C LYS A 33 -22.54 16.86 -15.57
N LYS A 34 -21.80 16.90 -16.69
CA LYS A 34 -20.78 17.92 -16.92
C LYS A 34 -21.40 19.27 -17.28
N GLU A 35 -22.50 19.25 -18.03
CA GLU A 35 -23.26 20.43 -18.46
C GLU A 35 -24.01 21.14 -17.32
N LEU A 36 -24.27 20.46 -16.20
CA LEU A 36 -24.85 21.08 -14.99
C LEU A 36 -24.10 22.36 -14.60
N SER A 37 -24.86 23.39 -14.24
CA SER A 37 -24.29 24.67 -13.83
C SER A 37 -23.49 24.53 -12.53
N LYS A 38 -22.65 25.53 -12.23
CA LYS A 38 -21.90 25.56 -10.96
C LYS A 38 -22.87 25.59 -9.77
N GLU A 39 -23.94 26.36 -9.88
CA GLU A 39 -24.98 26.50 -8.85
C GLU A 39 -25.74 25.20 -8.60
N GLU A 40 -26.12 24.48 -9.67
CA GLU A 40 -26.79 23.17 -9.55
C GLU A 40 -25.88 22.13 -8.90
N LYS A 41 -24.60 22.08 -9.30
CA LYS A 41 -23.59 21.19 -8.70
C LYS A 41 -23.37 21.50 -7.22
N GLU A 42 -23.38 22.77 -6.83
CA GLU A 42 -23.24 23.20 -5.44
C GLU A 42 -24.48 22.83 -4.62
N ALA A 43 -25.68 23.07 -5.14
CA ALA A 43 -26.94 22.68 -4.49
C ALA A 43 -27.04 21.16 -4.27
N GLU A 44 -26.70 20.34 -5.28
CA GLU A 44 -26.66 18.88 -5.14
C GLU A 44 -25.64 18.42 -4.08
N LYS A 45 -24.47 19.07 -4.05
CA LYS A 45 -23.43 18.78 -3.07
C LYS A 45 -23.88 19.13 -1.66
N GLU A 46 -24.48 20.30 -1.44
CA GLU A 46 -24.97 20.72 -0.14
C GLU A 46 -26.06 19.80 0.40
N LYS A 47 -27.03 19.42 -0.45
CA LYS A 47 -28.08 18.47 -0.08
C LYS A 47 -27.47 17.14 0.38
N ARG A 48 -26.56 16.58 -0.42
CA ARG A 48 -25.85 15.34 -0.07
C ARG A 48 -25.03 15.50 1.21
N ASP A 49 -24.34 16.61 1.40
CA ASP A 49 -23.50 16.84 2.58
C ASP A 49 -24.34 16.97 3.86
N LYS A 50 -25.54 17.57 3.79
CA LYS A 50 -26.51 17.62 4.89
C LYS A 50 -27.04 16.22 5.24
N GLU A 51 -27.42 15.42 4.24
CA GLU A 51 -27.90 14.04 4.46
C GLU A 51 -26.82 13.13 5.05
N GLU A 52 -25.57 13.31 4.62
CA GLU A 52 -24.44 12.49 5.06
C GLU A 52 -23.76 12.99 6.34
N ALA A 53 -24.08 14.20 6.82
CA ALA A 53 -23.40 14.83 7.96
C ALA A 53 -23.37 13.92 9.21
N LYS A 54 -24.45 13.17 9.44
CA LYS A 54 -24.58 12.21 10.56
C LYS A 54 -23.63 11.00 10.48
N TYR A 55 -23.09 10.68 9.29
CA TYR A 55 -22.19 9.54 9.08
C TYR A 55 -20.71 9.93 9.03
N LYS A 56 -20.41 11.25 8.94
CA LYS A 56 -19.05 11.75 8.79
C LYS A 56 -18.24 11.73 10.08
N SER A 57 -18.86 11.49 11.24
CA SER A 57 -18.19 11.49 12.53
C SER A 57 -18.67 10.40 13.46
N ALA A 58 -17.78 9.94 14.34
CA ALA A 58 -18.08 9.05 15.45
C ALA A 58 -17.61 9.69 16.77
N LEU A 59 -18.22 9.30 17.89
CA LEU A 59 -17.76 9.67 19.23
C LEU A 59 -16.82 8.57 19.74
N VAL A 60 -15.58 8.93 20.05
CA VAL A 60 -14.57 8.01 20.56
C VAL A 60 -13.94 8.63 21.80
N ASP A 61 -14.07 7.96 22.95
CA ASP A 61 -13.60 8.44 24.26
C ASP A 61 -14.06 9.87 24.59
N GLY A 62 -15.30 10.21 24.22
CA GLY A 62 -15.90 11.53 24.46
C GLY A 62 -15.53 12.60 23.42
N GLU A 63 -14.61 12.33 22.50
CA GLU A 63 -14.22 13.26 21.44
C GLU A 63 -14.87 12.91 20.10
N LYS A 64 -15.30 13.93 19.36
CA LYS A 64 -15.84 13.77 18.00
C LYS A 64 -14.68 13.57 17.02
N GLN A 65 -14.61 12.39 16.41
CA GLN A 65 -13.58 12.02 15.43
C GLN A 65 -14.22 11.82 14.05
N GLN A 66 -13.55 12.27 12.98
CA GLN A 66 -14.06 12.09 11.61
C GLN A 66 -13.92 10.62 11.16
N VAL A 67 -14.89 10.14 10.38
CA VAL A 67 -14.90 8.80 9.78
C VAL A 67 -14.34 8.89 8.35
N GLY A 68 -13.41 8.00 8.00
CA GLY A 68 -12.72 8.05 6.71
C GLY A 68 -13.57 7.55 5.56
N ASN A 69 -13.99 6.28 5.62
CA ASN A 69 -14.69 5.59 4.55
C ASN A 69 -16.09 5.13 4.97
N PHE A 70 -16.93 6.08 5.40
CA PHE A 70 -18.30 5.81 5.85
C PHE A 70 -19.23 5.32 4.72
N ARG A 71 -18.90 5.60 3.46
CA ARG A 71 -19.64 5.08 2.30
C ARG A 71 -19.19 3.65 1.99
N MET A 72 -20.14 2.73 2.00
CA MET A 72 -19.89 1.34 1.59
C MET A 72 -19.47 1.26 0.12
N GLU A 73 -18.59 0.33 -0.19
CA GLU A 73 -18.18 0.08 -1.58
C GLU A 73 -19.41 -0.33 -2.42
N PRO A 74 -19.71 0.36 -3.53
CA PRO A 74 -20.85 0.00 -4.36
C PRO A 74 -20.63 -1.35 -5.06
N PRO A 75 -21.72 -2.05 -5.44
CA PRO A 75 -21.61 -3.21 -6.32
C PRO A 75 -20.98 -2.82 -7.66
N GLY A 76 -20.33 -3.76 -8.32
CA GLY A 76 -19.69 -3.51 -9.60
C GLY A 76 -18.82 -4.66 -10.06
N LEU A 77 -17.93 -4.40 -11.00
CA LEU A 77 -16.93 -5.36 -11.44
C LEU A 77 -15.64 -5.17 -10.63
N PHE A 78 -15.02 -6.27 -10.23
CA PHE A 78 -13.75 -6.26 -9.54
C PHE A 78 -12.63 -5.91 -10.52
N ILE A 79 -12.02 -4.74 -10.31
CA ILE A 79 -10.89 -4.26 -11.11
C ILE A 79 -9.61 -4.58 -10.33
N GLY A 80 -9.14 -5.81 -10.50
CA GLY A 80 -7.84 -6.24 -9.98
C GLY A 80 -6.68 -5.57 -10.73
N ARG A 81 -5.55 -5.36 -10.06
CA ARG A 81 -4.35 -4.78 -10.69
C ARG A 81 -3.53 -5.86 -11.40
N GLY A 82 -2.95 -5.54 -12.55
CA GLY A 82 -2.19 -6.48 -13.37
C GLY A 82 -3.07 -7.60 -13.94
N CYS A 83 -2.48 -8.77 -14.18
CA CYS A 83 -3.19 -9.97 -14.65
C CYS A 83 -3.88 -10.69 -13.48
N HIS A 84 -4.73 -10.00 -12.74
CA HIS A 84 -5.41 -10.58 -11.57
C HIS A 84 -6.44 -11.63 -12.02
N PRO A 85 -6.38 -12.88 -11.53
CA PRO A 85 -7.23 -13.97 -12.04
C PRO A 85 -8.74 -13.73 -11.83
N LYS A 86 -9.08 -13.00 -10.77
CA LYS A 86 -10.47 -12.62 -10.44
C LYS A 86 -10.98 -11.33 -11.11
N MET A 87 -10.21 -10.68 -12.00
CA MET A 87 -10.65 -9.46 -12.68
C MET A 87 -11.97 -9.68 -13.44
N GLY A 88 -12.89 -8.70 -13.37
CA GLY A 88 -14.22 -8.83 -13.97
C GLY A 88 -15.23 -9.62 -13.13
N SER A 89 -14.83 -10.21 -12.01
CA SER A 89 -15.76 -10.84 -11.06
C SER A 89 -16.75 -9.82 -10.50
N ILE A 90 -17.97 -10.26 -10.20
CA ILE A 90 -19.01 -9.38 -9.67
C ILE A 90 -18.77 -9.14 -8.17
N LYS A 91 -18.56 -7.88 -7.81
CA LYS A 91 -18.68 -7.38 -6.44
C LYS A 91 -20.15 -7.18 -6.12
N LYS A 92 -20.65 -7.92 -5.14
CA LYS A 92 -22.05 -7.89 -4.74
C LYS A 92 -22.37 -6.61 -3.97
N ARG A 93 -23.66 -6.27 -3.93
CA ARG A 93 -24.16 -5.23 -3.03
C ARG A 93 -24.09 -5.79 -1.60
N LEU A 94 -23.61 -4.96 -0.68
CA LEU A 94 -23.61 -5.27 0.74
C LEU A 94 -24.95 -4.84 1.35
N TYR A 95 -25.48 -5.68 2.23
CA TYR A 95 -26.66 -5.45 3.04
C TYR A 95 -26.28 -5.38 4.52
N PRO A 96 -27.14 -4.86 5.41
CA PRO A 96 -26.85 -4.83 6.85
C PRO A 96 -26.42 -6.19 7.42
N ASP A 97 -26.97 -7.29 6.90
CA ASP A 97 -26.68 -8.68 7.29
C ASP A 97 -25.26 -9.13 6.93
N ASP A 98 -24.53 -8.36 6.13
CA ASP A 98 -23.12 -8.59 5.82
C ASP A 98 -22.17 -7.80 6.75
N ILE A 99 -22.69 -6.86 7.53
CA ILE A 99 -21.91 -5.87 8.28
C ILE A 99 -21.85 -6.22 9.77
N THR A 100 -20.62 -6.38 10.27
CA THR A 100 -20.33 -6.39 11.71
C THR A 100 -20.08 -4.97 12.19
N ILE A 101 -20.85 -4.49 13.15
CA ILE A 101 -20.63 -3.22 13.86
C ILE A 101 -19.78 -3.46 15.10
N ASN A 102 -18.73 -2.66 15.28
CA ASN A 102 -17.98 -2.59 16.54
C ASN A 102 -18.22 -1.24 17.20
N ILE A 103 -18.78 -1.27 18.40
CA ILE A 103 -19.26 -0.07 19.10
C ILE A 103 -19.08 -0.20 20.62
N GLY A 104 -19.08 0.90 21.37
CA GLY A 104 -19.08 0.84 22.84
C GLY A 104 -20.30 0.10 23.38
N LYS A 105 -20.13 -0.61 24.51
CA LYS A 105 -21.20 -1.42 25.13
C LYS A 105 -22.45 -0.61 25.49
N ASP A 106 -22.24 0.61 25.96
CA ASP A 106 -23.32 1.51 26.43
C ASP A 106 -23.72 2.53 25.36
N ALA A 107 -23.13 2.47 24.17
CA ALA A 107 -23.44 3.38 23.07
C ALA A 107 -24.68 2.92 22.31
N LYS A 108 -25.46 3.89 21.81
CA LYS A 108 -26.63 3.61 20.99
C LYS A 108 -26.24 2.91 19.69
N ILE A 109 -26.74 1.69 19.51
CA ILE A 109 -26.55 0.91 18.29
C ILE A 109 -27.16 1.68 17.09
N PRO A 110 -26.41 1.85 15.98
CA PRO A 110 -26.95 2.48 14.78
C PRO A 110 -28.14 1.70 14.23
N VAL A 111 -29.22 2.38 13.87
CA VAL A 111 -30.37 1.73 13.21
C VAL A 111 -30.12 1.61 11.71
N THR A 112 -30.62 0.54 11.09
CA THR A 112 -30.65 0.39 9.64
C THR A 112 -31.58 1.47 9.04
N ASN A 113 -31.33 1.85 7.78
CA ASN A 113 -32.16 2.88 7.13
C ASN A 113 -33.52 2.30 6.69
N ALA A 114 -34.50 3.17 6.43
CA ALA A 114 -35.84 2.75 6.04
C ALA A 114 -35.89 1.90 4.75
N SER A 115 -34.94 2.11 3.82
CA SER A 115 -34.80 1.28 2.61
C SER A 115 -34.27 -0.13 2.88
N HIS A 116 -33.89 -0.45 4.12
CA HIS A 116 -33.47 -1.76 4.59
C HIS A 116 -34.36 -2.25 5.73
N ASN A 117 -35.64 -1.85 5.76
CA ASN A 117 -36.61 -2.42 6.68
C ASN A 117 -36.65 -3.95 6.54
N GLY A 118 -36.54 -4.65 7.68
CA GLY A 118 -36.48 -6.12 7.73
C GLY A 118 -35.07 -6.72 7.69
N HIS A 119 -34.02 -5.87 7.66
CA HIS A 119 -32.63 -6.31 7.79
C HIS A 119 -32.04 -5.92 9.15
N ASP A 120 -31.25 -6.83 9.70
CA ASP A 120 -30.47 -6.62 10.92
C ASP A 120 -28.98 -6.58 10.61
N TRP A 121 -28.19 -5.97 11.51
CA TRP A 121 -26.74 -6.06 11.41
C TRP A 121 -26.28 -7.51 11.60
N ALA A 122 -25.33 -7.96 10.77
CA ALA A 122 -24.77 -9.32 10.87
C ALA A 122 -24.31 -9.68 12.28
N LYS A 123 -23.64 -8.73 12.94
CA LYS A 123 -23.14 -8.88 14.30
C LYS A 123 -22.90 -7.51 14.92
N ILE A 124 -23.11 -7.42 16.22
CA ILE A 124 -22.71 -6.27 17.04
C ILE A 124 -21.69 -6.76 18.05
N ILE A 125 -20.54 -6.10 18.10
CA ILE A 125 -19.45 -6.43 19.02
C ILE A 125 -18.97 -5.17 19.75
N HIS A 126 -18.22 -5.39 20.83
CA HIS A 126 -17.67 -4.35 21.70
C HIS A 126 -16.18 -4.59 21.97
N ASP A 127 -15.42 -4.82 20.90
CA ASP A 127 -13.99 -5.11 20.98
C ASP A 127 -13.19 -3.81 21.08
N ARG A 128 -12.65 -3.57 22.29
CA ARG A 128 -11.82 -2.39 22.60
C ARG A 128 -10.36 -2.55 22.18
N SER A 129 -9.96 -3.71 21.64
CA SER A 129 -8.60 -3.98 21.17
C SER A 129 -8.36 -3.54 19.71
N VAL A 130 -9.40 -3.08 19.02
CA VAL A 130 -9.37 -2.72 17.59
C VAL A 130 -9.95 -1.32 17.35
N GLU A 131 -9.47 -0.64 16.30
CA GLU A 131 -9.88 0.75 15.99
C GLU A 131 -10.96 0.86 14.89
N TRP A 132 -11.42 -0.26 14.31
CA TRP A 132 -12.41 -0.21 13.22
C TRP A 132 -13.82 -0.11 13.79
N LEU A 133 -14.68 0.62 13.07
CA LEU A 133 -16.07 0.89 13.46
C LEU A 133 -17.05 -0.13 12.88
N ALA A 134 -16.77 -0.60 11.67
CA ALA A 134 -17.53 -1.66 11.02
C ALA A 134 -16.61 -2.53 10.17
N SER A 135 -17.00 -3.79 9.94
CA SER A 135 -16.28 -4.68 9.04
C SER A 135 -17.22 -5.60 8.26
N TRP A 136 -16.77 -6.07 7.10
CA TRP A 136 -17.51 -7.00 6.26
C TRP A 136 -16.54 -7.88 5.47
N ILE A 137 -17.02 -9.00 4.95
CA ILE A 137 -16.24 -9.86 4.07
C ILE A 137 -16.56 -9.52 2.61
N GLU A 138 -15.54 -9.16 1.84
CA GLU A 138 -15.70 -8.87 0.42
C GLU A 138 -15.76 -10.17 -0.38
N ASN A 139 -16.76 -10.30 -1.26
CA ASN A 139 -17.14 -11.60 -1.83
C ASN A 139 -16.18 -12.16 -2.90
N VAL A 140 -15.34 -11.33 -3.53
CA VAL A 140 -14.43 -11.76 -4.60
C VAL A 140 -13.15 -12.34 -3.99
N THR A 141 -12.54 -11.63 -3.05
CA THR A 141 -11.28 -12.04 -2.42
C THR A 141 -11.46 -12.78 -1.10
N GLY A 142 -12.66 -12.76 -0.50
CA GLY A 142 -12.92 -13.32 0.83
C GLY A 142 -12.24 -12.54 1.96
N LYS A 143 -11.62 -11.40 1.66
CA LYS A 143 -10.89 -10.60 2.65
C LYS A 143 -11.83 -9.71 3.43
N ARG A 144 -11.53 -9.56 4.72
CA ARG A 144 -12.20 -8.60 5.58
C ARG A 144 -11.83 -7.18 5.18
N LYS A 145 -12.86 -6.34 5.03
CA LYS A 145 -12.79 -4.91 4.83
C LYS A 145 -13.29 -4.21 6.09
N TYR A 146 -12.88 -2.96 6.26
CA TYR A 146 -13.10 -2.21 7.48
C TYR A 146 -13.47 -0.76 7.18
N MET A 147 -14.32 -0.22 8.03
CA MET A 147 -14.57 1.21 8.15
C MET A 147 -13.70 1.76 9.28
N TRP A 148 -12.87 2.76 8.97
CA TRP A 148 -11.94 3.38 9.91
C TRP A 148 -12.28 4.85 10.17
N LEU A 149 -11.75 5.38 11.26
CA LEU A 149 -11.59 6.81 11.44
C LEU A 149 -10.71 7.42 10.32
N ALA A 150 -10.90 8.71 10.06
CA ALA A 150 -10.18 9.44 9.03
C ALA A 150 -8.68 9.55 9.35
N SER A 151 -7.85 9.79 8.34
CA SER A 151 -6.39 9.86 8.49
C SER A 151 -5.90 10.95 9.44
N HIS A 152 -6.69 12.02 9.63
CA HIS A 152 -6.41 13.14 10.54
C HIS A 152 -7.02 12.95 11.94
N SER A 153 -7.61 11.78 12.22
CA SER A 153 -8.05 11.42 13.58
C SER A 153 -6.85 11.25 14.51
N LYS A 154 -7.10 11.42 15.81
CA LYS A 154 -6.09 11.30 16.86
C LYS A 154 -5.37 9.94 16.83
N PHE A 155 -6.12 8.83 16.80
CA PHE A 155 -5.58 7.46 16.73
C PHE A 155 -4.66 7.24 15.52
N LYS A 156 -5.05 7.73 14.33
CA LYS A 156 -4.22 7.60 13.13
C LYS A 156 -2.98 8.48 13.19
N ALA A 157 -3.09 9.69 13.73
CA ALA A 157 -1.93 10.57 13.94
C ALA A 157 -0.92 9.96 14.92
N GLU A 158 -1.39 9.41 16.04
CA GLU A 158 -0.55 8.72 17.05
C GLU A 158 0.13 7.48 16.47
N SER A 159 -0.62 6.64 15.73
CA SER A 159 -0.08 5.48 15.02
C SER A 159 1.00 5.88 13.99
N ASP A 160 0.76 6.95 13.23
CA ASP A 160 1.72 7.43 12.24
C ASP A 160 2.96 8.05 12.88
N LYS A 161 2.80 8.75 14.01
CA LYS A 161 3.91 9.23 14.83
C LYS A 161 4.75 8.06 15.35
N ALA A 162 4.12 7.04 15.93
CA ALA A 162 4.80 5.83 16.42
C ALA A 162 5.56 5.11 15.31
N LYS A 163 4.98 5.01 14.11
CA LYS A 163 5.65 4.48 12.90
C LYS A 163 6.95 5.21 12.58
N PHE A 164 6.95 6.55 12.60
CA PHE A 164 8.16 7.32 12.33
C PHE A 164 9.15 7.32 13.50
N ASP A 165 8.68 7.30 14.75
CA ASP A 165 9.53 7.15 15.93
C ASP A 165 10.25 5.80 15.94
N LEU A 166 9.60 4.71 15.51
CA LEU A 166 10.25 3.42 15.33
C LEU A 166 11.33 3.46 14.24
N ALA A 167 11.10 4.17 13.13
CA ALA A 167 12.12 4.39 12.11
C ALA A 167 13.30 5.23 12.64
N ARG A 168 13.06 6.20 13.54
CA ARG A 168 14.12 6.95 14.23
C ARG A 168 14.90 6.07 15.21
N LYS A 169 14.24 5.14 15.91
CA LYS A 169 14.92 4.13 16.74
C LYS A 169 15.77 3.19 15.88
N LEU A 170 15.27 2.78 14.71
CA LEU A 170 16.05 2.01 13.74
C LEU A 170 17.30 2.78 13.29
N LYS A 171 17.20 4.08 12.98
CA LYS A 171 18.37 4.91 12.62
C LYS A 171 19.53 4.81 13.62
N LYS A 172 19.23 4.70 14.92
CA LYS A 172 20.24 4.57 15.98
C LYS A 172 20.85 3.17 16.08
N ASN A 173 20.12 2.13 15.66
CA ASN A 173 20.52 0.72 15.81
C ASN A 173 20.92 0.04 14.50
N VAL A 174 20.64 0.65 13.35
CA VAL A 174 20.83 0.04 12.01
C VAL A 174 22.28 -0.35 11.77
N GLY A 175 23.25 0.38 12.33
CA GLY A 175 24.67 0.01 12.25
C GLY A 175 24.96 -1.36 12.84
N LYS A 176 24.39 -1.68 14.01
CA LYS A 176 24.56 -3.01 14.65
C LYS A 176 23.95 -4.13 13.80
N ILE A 177 22.79 -3.87 13.21
CA ILE A 177 22.10 -4.82 12.33
C ILE A 177 22.95 -5.06 11.07
N ARG A 178 23.47 -4.00 10.43
CA ARG A 178 24.34 -4.11 9.26
C ARG A 178 25.62 -4.90 9.57
N THR A 179 26.28 -4.61 10.68
CA THR A 179 27.46 -5.38 11.10
C THR A 179 27.16 -6.86 11.34
N SER A 180 25.98 -7.21 11.85
CA SER A 180 25.57 -8.61 11.97
C SER A 180 25.28 -9.23 10.60
N ILE A 181 24.57 -8.53 9.72
CA ILE A 181 24.32 -8.97 8.33
C ILE A 181 25.66 -9.28 7.65
N ASP A 182 26.63 -8.37 7.72
CA ASP A 182 27.94 -8.53 7.07
C ASP A 182 28.67 -9.79 7.57
N LYS A 183 28.57 -10.12 8.86
CA LYS A 183 29.14 -11.36 9.43
C LYS A 183 28.36 -12.60 8.98
N GLU A 184 27.04 -12.52 9.00
CA GLU A 184 26.13 -13.63 8.71
C GLU A 184 26.10 -14.00 7.22
N LEU A 185 26.52 -13.10 6.33
CA LEU A 185 26.75 -13.41 4.91
C LEU A 185 27.76 -14.55 4.69
N PHE A 186 28.68 -14.76 5.63
CA PHE A 186 29.70 -15.83 5.59
C PHE A 186 29.36 -17.03 6.48
N HIS A 187 28.15 -17.07 7.04
CA HIS A 187 27.79 -18.11 8.00
C HIS A 187 27.75 -19.51 7.36
N LYS A 188 28.16 -20.55 8.11
CA LYS A 188 28.16 -21.94 7.62
C LYS A 188 26.78 -22.45 7.24
N GLU A 189 25.76 -22.06 8.01
CA GLU A 189 24.37 -22.45 7.77
C GLU A 189 23.73 -21.57 6.70
N GLU A 190 23.19 -22.20 5.67
CA GLU A 190 22.55 -21.54 4.54
C GLU A 190 21.34 -20.68 4.96
N THR A 191 20.53 -21.13 5.94
CA THR A 191 19.37 -20.37 6.43
C THR A 191 19.80 -18.98 6.93
N ILE A 192 20.89 -18.90 7.69
CA ILE A 192 21.43 -17.63 8.20
C ILE A 192 21.96 -16.76 7.04
N ARG A 193 22.65 -17.36 6.05
CA ARG A 193 23.07 -16.64 4.84
C ARG A 193 21.88 -16.10 4.05
N GLN A 194 20.79 -16.86 3.93
CA GLN A 194 19.55 -16.42 3.27
C GLN A 194 18.91 -15.24 4.00
N VAL A 195 18.84 -15.25 5.34
CA VAL A 195 18.36 -14.11 6.15
C VAL A 195 19.20 -12.87 5.89
N ALA A 196 20.53 -12.98 6.02
CA ALA A 196 21.45 -11.86 5.85
C ALA A 196 21.37 -11.28 4.43
N THR A 197 21.33 -12.16 3.42
CA THR A 197 21.22 -11.75 2.01
C THR A 197 19.87 -11.09 1.71
N ALA A 198 18.76 -11.62 2.23
CA ALA A 198 17.44 -11.01 2.08
C ALA A 198 17.37 -9.63 2.76
N LEU A 199 17.89 -9.50 4.00
CA LEU A 199 17.95 -8.23 4.70
C LEU A 199 18.85 -7.21 4.00
N TYR A 200 19.97 -7.64 3.42
CA TYR A 200 20.82 -6.80 2.58
C TYR A 200 20.04 -6.19 1.42
N LEU A 201 19.23 -7.00 0.70
CA LEU A 201 18.40 -6.51 -0.41
C LEU A 201 17.30 -5.56 0.07
N ILE A 202 16.67 -5.84 1.22
CA ILE A 202 15.63 -4.97 1.81
C ILE A 202 16.22 -3.61 2.21
N ASP A 203 17.37 -3.61 2.87
CA ASP A 203 18.01 -2.39 3.37
C ASP A 203 18.62 -1.57 2.24
N ASN A 204 19.46 -2.16 1.40
CA ASN A 204 20.19 -1.41 0.38
C ASN A 204 19.30 -0.95 -0.78
N PHE A 205 18.26 -1.72 -1.14
CA PHE A 205 17.43 -1.44 -2.32
C PHE A 205 15.99 -1.05 -1.97
N ALA A 206 15.68 -0.85 -0.67
CA ALA A 206 14.35 -0.46 -0.17
C ALA A 206 13.21 -1.37 -0.67
N LEU A 207 13.52 -2.64 -0.92
CA LEU A 207 12.57 -3.64 -1.41
C LEU A 207 11.57 -4.02 -0.31
N ARG A 208 10.39 -4.45 -0.72
CA ARG A 208 9.39 -4.96 0.22
C ARG A 208 9.72 -6.41 0.55
N VAL A 209 9.50 -6.80 1.81
CA VAL A 209 9.77 -8.18 2.27
C VAL A 209 9.10 -9.25 1.40
N GLY A 210 7.84 -9.04 0.98
CA GLY A 210 7.07 -10.03 0.23
C GLY A 210 6.39 -11.02 1.16
N ASN A 211 5.06 -11.05 1.18
CA ASN A 211 4.33 -12.12 1.85
C ASN A 211 3.90 -13.13 0.81
N GLU A 212 3.78 -14.39 1.20
CA GLU A 212 3.16 -15.43 0.37
C GLU A 212 1.76 -15.01 -0.07
N LYS A 213 1.40 -15.44 -1.28
CA LYS A 213 0.11 -15.19 -1.91
C LYS A 213 -0.39 -16.51 -2.46
N GLY A 214 -1.69 -16.75 -2.35
CA GLY A 214 -2.32 -17.87 -3.04
C GLY A 214 -2.52 -17.58 -4.52
N ASP A 215 -2.90 -18.62 -5.26
CA ASP A 215 -3.17 -18.60 -6.71
C ASP A 215 -4.34 -17.67 -7.10
N ASP A 216 -5.07 -17.16 -6.12
CA ASP A 216 -6.22 -16.29 -6.31
C ASP A 216 -5.86 -14.78 -6.36
N ALA A 217 -4.57 -14.47 -6.30
CA ALA A 217 -4.00 -13.13 -6.39
C ALA A 217 -3.12 -12.93 -7.64
N ALA A 218 -2.83 -11.68 -7.98
CA ALA A 218 -1.87 -11.38 -9.05
C ALA A 218 -0.46 -11.84 -8.66
N ASP A 219 0.23 -12.55 -9.56
CA ASP A 219 1.61 -13.00 -9.37
C ASP A 219 2.56 -11.80 -9.27
N THR A 220 2.92 -11.48 -8.03
CA THR A 220 3.72 -10.32 -7.69
C THR A 220 4.54 -10.64 -6.46
N VAL A 221 5.81 -10.28 -6.49
CA VAL A 221 6.80 -10.72 -5.49
C VAL A 221 7.40 -9.54 -4.71
N GLY A 222 7.97 -9.87 -3.57
CA GLY A 222 8.94 -9.10 -2.79
C GLY A 222 10.17 -9.97 -2.52
N VAL A 223 11.03 -9.57 -1.60
CA VAL A 223 12.34 -10.21 -1.40
C VAL A 223 12.24 -11.71 -1.06
N THR A 224 11.49 -12.09 -0.03
CA THR A 224 11.47 -13.48 0.47
C THR A 224 10.74 -14.44 -0.47
N ASN A 225 10.00 -13.94 -1.46
CA ASN A 225 9.35 -14.73 -2.49
C ASN A 225 9.85 -14.41 -3.90
N LEU A 226 11.08 -13.88 -4.01
CA LEU A 226 11.81 -13.89 -5.27
C LEU A 226 12.01 -15.34 -5.74
N ARG A 227 12.08 -15.50 -7.05
CA ARG A 227 12.28 -16.77 -7.75
C ARG A 227 13.55 -16.65 -8.58
N VAL A 228 14.13 -17.78 -8.97
CA VAL A 228 15.37 -17.80 -9.76
C VAL A 228 15.25 -16.96 -11.04
N GLU A 229 14.11 -17.02 -11.73
CA GLU A 229 13.84 -16.24 -12.94
C GLU A 229 13.89 -14.72 -12.78
N HIS A 230 13.74 -14.20 -11.56
CA HIS A 230 13.74 -12.77 -11.28
C HIS A 230 15.14 -12.16 -11.19
N ILE A 231 16.19 -12.99 -11.26
CA ILE A 231 17.58 -12.58 -11.11
C ILE A 231 18.34 -12.85 -12.40
N LEU A 232 19.03 -11.84 -12.92
CA LEU A 232 20.00 -12.00 -14.00
C LEU A 232 21.39 -11.65 -13.47
N PHE A 233 22.31 -12.61 -13.56
CA PHE A 233 23.71 -12.39 -13.19
C PHE A 233 24.45 -11.66 -14.30
N GLN A 234 25.25 -10.66 -13.93
CA GLN A 234 26.16 -9.94 -14.81
C GLN A 234 27.58 -9.97 -14.23
N ASP A 235 28.55 -9.55 -15.02
CA ASP A 235 29.95 -9.42 -14.60
C ASP A 235 30.15 -8.33 -13.54
N ASN A 236 31.29 -8.37 -12.84
CA ASN A 236 31.69 -7.40 -11.82
C ASN A 236 30.70 -7.29 -10.64
N ASP A 237 30.24 -8.45 -10.14
CA ASP A 237 29.32 -8.58 -9.00
C ASP A 237 28.02 -7.80 -9.17
N LYS A 238 27.50 -7.76 -10.40
CA LYS A 238 26.25 -7.07 -10.73
C LYS A 238 25.11 -8.07 -10.89
N ILE A 239 23.97 -7.74 -10.29
CA ILE A 239 22.71 -8.47 -10.51
C ILE A 239 21.66 -7.52 -11.06
N THR A 240 20.90 -7.96 -12.05
CA THR A 240 19.65 -7.31 -12.44
C THR A 240 18.49 -8.03 -11.77
N LEU A 241 17.68 -7.28 -11.04
CA LEU A 241 16.41 -7.74 -10.51
C LEU A 241 15.31 -7.28 -11.46
N ASP A 242 14.54 -8.21 -12.02
CA ASP A 242 13.44 -7.93 -12.94
C ASP A 242 12.18 -8.72 -12.54
N PHE A 243 11.23 -8.06 -11.89
CA PHE A 243 10.02 -8.70 -11.39
C PHE A 243 8.85 -7.73 -11.25
N LEU A 244 7.63 -8.26 -11.13
CA LEU A 244 6.44 -7.47 -10.81
C LEU A 244 6.26 -7.38 -9.29
N GLY A 245 6.36 -6.16 -8.75
CA GLY A 245 6.18 -5.90 -7.33
C GLY A 245 4.72 -5.65 -6.94
N LYS A 246 4.53 -5.06 -5.74
CA LYS A 246 3.20 -4.61 -5.28
C LYS A 246 2.50 -3.81 -6.40
N ASP A 247 1.22 -4.08 -6.59
CA ASP A 247 0.37 -3.41 -7.57
C ASP A 247 0.73 -3.72 -9.04
N SER A 248 1.50 -4.78 -9.27
CA SER A 248 2.03 -5.19 -10.58
C SER A 248 2.92 -4.12 -11.24
N ILE A 249 3.59 -3.31 -10.41
CA ILE A 249 4.58 -2.35 -10.88
C ILE A 249 5.90 -3.08 -11.07
N ARG A 250 6.44 -3.03 -12.29
CA ARG A 250 7.73 -3.66 -12.63
C ARG A 250 8.86 -2.98 -11.87
N TYR A 251 9.69 -3.79 -11.23
CA TYR A 251 10.99 -3.41 -10.70
C TYR A 251 12.03 -4.00 -11.64
N LYS A 252 12.77 -3.14 -12.36
CA LYS A 252 13.87 -3.56 -13.23
C LYS A 252 15.08 -2.68 -12.98
N ASN A 253 16.00 -3.14 -12.14
CA ASN A 253 17.21 -2.39 -11.78
C ASN A 253 18.42 -3.31 -11.72
N THR A 254 19.56 -2.80 -12.17
CA THR A 254 20.86 -3.45 -12.02
C THR A 254 21.61 -2.83 -10.85
N HIS A 255 22.07 -3.67 -9.94
CA HIS A 255 22.84 -3.26 -8.76
C HIS A 255 24.19 -3.95 -8.73
N LYS A 256 25.24 -3.19 -8.45
CA LYS A 256 26.50 -3.77 -7.97
C LYS A 256 26.31 -4.13 -6.51
N VAL A 257 26.49 -5.40 -6.17
CA VAL A 257 26.33 -5.92 -4.80
C VAL A 257 27.68 -6.24 -4.19
N ASP A 258 27.67 -6.53 -2.88
CA ASP A 258 28.82 -7.12 -2.22
C ASP A 258 29.20 -8.47 -2.87
N PRO A 259 30.50 -8.78 -3.08
CA PRO A 259 30.92 -10.03 -3.71
C PRO A 259 30.39 -11.29 -3.00
N GLN A 260 30.28 -11.26 -1.67
CA GLN A 260 29.73 -12.39 -0.91
C GLN A 260 28.21 -12.50 -1.10
N VAL A 261 27.49 -11.37 -1.23
CA VAL A 261 26.07 -11.37 -1.60
C VAL A 261 25.87 -11.98 -2.99
N TYR A 262 26.70 -11.59 -3.97
CA TYR A 262 26.65 -12.15 -5.32
C TYR A 262 26.89 -13.67 -5.32
N LYS A 263 27.92 -14.13 -4.59
CA LYS A 263 28.23 -15.55 -4.40
C LYS A 263 27.08 -16.30 -3.75
N ASN A 264 26.54 -15.79 -2.65
CA ASN A 264 25.40 -16.39 -1.96
C ASN A 264 24.18 -16.54 -2.88
N ILE A 265 23.82 -15.49 -3.61
CA ILE A 265 22.68 -15.54 -4.54
C ILE A 265 22.93 -16.61 -5.63
N LYS A 266 24.15 -16.74 -6.18
CA LYS A 266 24.50 -17.83 -7.11
C LYS A 266 24.33 -19.20 -6.46
N GLU A 267 24.87 -19.40 -5.26
CA GLU A 267 24.72 -20.66 -4.51
C GLU A 267 23.25 -21.02 -4.28
N PHE A 268 22.41 -20.04 -3.95
CA PHE A 268 20.98 -20.27 -3.70
C PHE A 268 20.19 -20.66 -4.95
N THR A 269 20.75 -20.52 -6.15
CA THR A 269 20.15 -20.99 -7.41
C THR A 269 20.59 -22.39 -7.83
N VAL A 270 21.60 -22.98 -7.17
CA VAL A 270 22.12 -24.29 -7.56
C VAL A 270 21.07 -25.37 -7.32
N GLY A 271 20.81 -26.19 -8.33
CA GLY A 271 19.83 -27.29 -8.25
C GLY A 271 18.36 -26.83 -8.25
N LYS A 272 18.08 -25.59 -8.66
CA LYS A 272 16.73 -25.01 -8.73
C LYS A 272 16.33 -24.67 -10.16
N ASP A 273 15.05 -24.85 -10.45
CA ASP A 273 14.43 -24.39 -11.68
C ASP A 273 14.10 -22.89 -11.63
N LYS A 274 13.80 -22.30 -12.80
CA LYS A 274 13.47 -20.88 -12.93
C LYS A 274 12.32 -20.42 -12.03
N GLY A 275 11.32 -21.29 -11.83
CA GLY A 275 10.15 -21.03 -11.00
C GLY A 275 10.35 -21.25 -9.50
N ASP A 276 11.49 -21.78 -9.07
CA ASP A 276 11.71 -22.07 -7.65
C ASP A 276 12.06 -20.80 -6.87
N GLN A 277 11.70 -20.81 -5.58
CA GLN A 277 12.03 -19.72 -4.68
C GLN A 277 13.54 -19.59 -4.49
N LEU A 278 14.04 -18.36 -4.66
CA LEU A 278 15.43 -18.02 -4.37
C LEU A 278 15.75 -18.28 -2.89
N PHE A 279 14.88 -17.79 -2.00
CA PHE A 279 14.99 -17.98 -0.56
C PHE A 279 14.00 -19.04 -0.07
N ASN A 280 14.37 -20.31 -0.17
CA ASN A 280 13.49 -21.44 0.15
C ASN A 280 13.53 -21.87 1.62
N LYS A 281 14.37 -21.27 2.47
CA LYS A 281 14.49 -21.62 3.90
C LYS A 281 13.91 -20.57 4.84
N ILE A 282 13.41 -19.45 4.31
CA ILE A 282 12.92 -18.30 5.07
C ILE A 282 11.65 -17.73 4.47
N ASP A 283 10.85 -17.07 5.29
CA ASP A 283 9.68 -16.30 4.86
C ASP A 283 9.67 -14.92 5.54
N SER A 284 8.63 -14.13 5.30
CA SER A 284 8.52 -12.81 5.90
C SER A 284 8.32 -12.84 7.42
N GLN A 285 7.74 -13.90 7.98
CA GLN A 285 7.56 -14.06 9.43
C GLN A 285 8.93 -14.31 10.09
N PHE A 286 9.75 -15.16 9.50
CA PHE A 286 11.10 -15.46 9.94
C PHE A 286 11.96 -14.19 9.96
N ILE A 287 11.95 -13.41 8.87
CA ILE A 287 12.66 -12.12 8.80
C ILE A 287 12.22 -11.17 9.91
N ASN A 288 10.91 -11.04 10.15
CA ASN A 288 10.42 -10.14 11.20
C ASN A 288 10.79 -10.65 12.60
N LYS A 289 10.75 -11.96 12.86
CA LYS A 289 11.17 -12.54 14.14
C LYS A 289 12.66 -12.29 14.40
N TYR A 290 13.50 -12.46 13.38
CA TYR A 290 14.92 -12.12 13.45
C TYR A 290 15.11 -10.63 13.77
N LEU A 291 14.41 -9.73 13.10
CA LEU A 291 14.53 -8.29 13.36
C LEU A 291 14.08 -7.90 14.77
N GLN A 292 13.08 -8.59 15.33
CA GLN A 292 12.59 -8.35 16.69
C GLN A 292 13.60 -8.69 17.78
N SER A 293 14.60 -9.56 17.53
CA SER A 293 15.67 -9.81 18.48
C SER A 293 16.63 -8.62 18.63
N TYR A 294 16.69 -7.73 17.63
CA TYR A 294 17.49 -6.50 17.68
C TYR A 294 16.73 -5.32 18.25
N MET A 295 15.44 -5.22 17.94
CA MET A 295 14.60 -4.14 18.42
C MET A 295 13.14 -4.59 18.46
N LYS A 296 12.50 -4.45 19.64
CA LYS A 296 11.08 -4.75 19.83
C LYS A 296 10.23 -4.06 18.76
N ASP A 297 9.26 -4.78 18.21
CA ASP A 297 8.31 -4.34 17.18
C ASP A 297 8.94 -3.98 15.81
N LEU A 298 10.26 -4.20 15.63
CA LEU A 298 10.90 -3.98 14.34
C LEU A 298 10.41 -5.00 13.30
N THR A 299 10.09 -4.50 12.11
CA THR A 299 9.73 -5.32 10.95
C THR A 299 10.47 -4.82 9.72
N ALA A 300 10.55 -5.66 8.68
CA ALA A 300 11.18 -5.30 7.42
C ALA A 300 10.58 -4.04 6.77
N LYS A 301 9.29 -3.76 7.02
CA LYS A 301 8.62 -2.54 6.51
C LYS A 301 9.27 -1.25 7.05
N VAL A 302 9.82 -1.28 8.27
CA VAL A 302 10.42 -0.10 8.91
C VAL A 302 11.67 0.38 8.17
N PHE A 303 12.45 -0.53 7.57
CA PHE A 303 13.61 -0.17 6.75
C PHE A 303 13.23 0.75 5.59
N ARG A 304 12.11 0.48 4.92
CA ARG A 304 11.64 1.30 3.81
C ARG A 304 11.22 2.70 4.26
N THR A 305 10.57 2.83 5.43
CA THR A 305 10.27 4.14 6.05
C THR A 305 11.57 4.87 6.41
N TYR A 306 12.50 4.18 7.08
CA TYR A 306 13.79 4.72 7.48
C TYR A 306 14.60 5.22 6.27
N ASN A 307 14.77 4.40 5.23
CA ASN A 307 15.56 4.73 4.05
C ASN A 307 14.96 5.90 3.26
N ALA A 308 13.63 5.93 3.10
CA ALA A 308 12.95 7.05 2.46
C ALA A 308 13.13 8.36 3.25
N SER A 309 12.86 8.35 4.56
CA SER A 309 12.99 9.56 5.40
C SER A 309 14.44 10.03 5.53
N ASN A 310 15.39 9.10 5.66
CA ASN A 310 16.81 9.42 5.78
C ASN A 310 17.38 9.96 4.47
N LEU A 311 16.96 9.44 3.32
CA LEU A 311 17.35 10.00 2.02
C LEU A 311 16.80 11.42 1.84
N LEU A 312 15.51 11.65 2.14
CA LEU A 312 14.93 12.99 2.06
C LEU A 312 15.70 13.98 2.95
N GLN A 313 15.95 13.60 4.21
CA GLN A 313 16.72 14.45 5.13
C GLN A 313 18.12 14.77 4.60
N LYS A 314 18.83 13.79 4.03
CA LYS A 314 20.15 14.01 3.43
C LYS A 314 20.09 14.99 2.25
N GLU A 315 19.08 14.88 1.40
CA GLU A 315 18.91 15.78 0.25
C GLU A 315 18.51 17.19 0.70
N LEU A 316 17.60 17.32 1.67
CA LEU A 316 17.24 18.62 2.26
C LEU A 316 18.45 19.29 2.92
N ASN A 317 19.30 18.55 3.64
CA ASN A 317 20.52 19.11 4.21
C ASN A 317 21.49 19.64 3.14
N LYS A 318 21.54 19.02 1.95
CA LYS A 318 22.34 19.54 0.82
C LYS A 318 21.73 20.82 0.26
N ILE A 319 20.40 20.84 0.14
CA ILE A 319 19.65 22.02 -0.34
C ILE A 319 19.86 23.19 0.62
N SER A 320 19.70 22.98 1.93
CA SER A 320 19.91 24.03 2.95
C SER A 320 21.31 24.62 2.91
N ARG A 321 22.36 23.79 2.71
CA ARG A 321 23.73 24.30 2.55
C ARG A 321 23.87 25.16 1.31
N LYS A 322 23.35 24.69 0.17
CA LYS A 322 23.39 25.42 -1.09
C LYS A 322 22.68 26.77 -0.98
N ILE A 323 21.54 26.83 -0.28
CA ILE A 323 20.81 28.08 -0.07
C ILE A 323 21.58 29.02 0.85
N GLY A 324 22.17 28.50 1.95
CA GLY A 324 23.02 29.30 2.84
C GLY A 324 24.20 29.93 2.11
N GLU A 325 24.88 29.18 1.24
CA GLU A 325 25.98 29.68 0.41
C GLU A 325 25.56 30.81 -0.55
N ILE A 326 24.32 30.77 -1.07
CA ILE A 326 23.79 31.82 -1.95
C ILE A 326 23.43 33.08 -1.15
N ALA A 327 22.75 32.90 -0.01
CA ALA A 327 22.35 34.00 0.86
C ALA A 327 23.54 34.74 1.49
N ASP A 328 24.65 34.04 1.77
CA ASP A 328 25.89 34.65 2.25
C ASP A 328 26.63 35.45 1.15
N SER A 329 26.26 35.26 -0.13
CA SER A 329 26.89 35.92 -1.29
C SER A 329 26.13 37.13 -1.85
N ASP A 330 24.82 37.22 -1.60
CA ASP A 330 23.96 38.35 -2.01
C ASP A 330 23.40 39.05 -0.76
N SER A 331 24.05 40.13 -0.32
CA SER A 331 23.79 40.78 0.98
C SER A 331 22.56 41.69 1.04
N ASP A 332 21.65 41.64 0.08
CA ASP A 332 20.40 42.43 0.11
C ASP A 332 19.40 41.83 -0.89
N THR A 333 18.48 40.95 -0.44
CA THR A 333 17.24 40.69 -1.18
C THR A 333 16.11 40.22 -0.25
N ASP A 334 14.97 40.89 -0.34
CA ASP A 334 13.67 40.33 0.04
C ASP A 334 13.50 38.95 -0.63
N THR A 335 12.89 37.99 0.05
CA THR A 335 12.69 36.64 -0.52
C THR A 335 11.75 36.71 -1.72
N ASP A 336 12.31 36.81 -2.91
CA ASP A 336 11.55 36.98 -4.14
C ASP A 336 10.80 35.69 -4.50
N THR A 337 9.73 35.82 -5.29
CA THR A 337 8.91 34.68 -5.74
C THR A 337 9.75 33.62 -6.48
N ASP A 338 10.84 34.04 -7.12
CA ASP A 338 11.77 33.17 -7.82
C ASP A 338 12.58 32.26 -6.87
N ASP A 339 12.91 32.73 -5.67
CA ASP A 339 13.56 31.92 -4.63
C ASP A 339 12.63 30.83 -4.10
N ILE A 340 11.36 31.17 -3.89
CA ILE A 340 10.33 30.20 -3.47
C ILE A 340 10.18 29.10 -4.53
N ASN A 341 10.10 29.48 -5.81
CA ASN A 341 10.00 28.53 -6.91
C ASN A 341 11.24 27.63 -7.02
N MET A 342 12.44 28.19 -6.85
CA MET A 342 13.68 27.42 -6.80
C MET A 342 13.67 26.41 -5.65
N ILE A 343 13.27 26.83 -4.44
CA ILE A 343 13.18 25.95 -3.27
C ILE A 343 12.18 24.81 -3.52
N LEU A 344 11.02 25.11 -4.10
CA LEU A 344 10.00 24.11 -4.44
C LEU A 344 10.49 23.11 -5.50
N ASP A 345 11.25 23.56 -6.51
CA ASP A 345 11.87 22.68 -7.49
C ASP A 345 12.93 21.78 -6.85
N LEU A 346 13.82 22.33 -6.02
CA LEU A 346 14.83 21.56 -5.29
C LEU A 346 14.18 20.51 -4.36
N PHE A 347 13.12 20.90 -3.64
CA PHE A 347 12.33 19.98 -2.82
C PHE A 347 11.70 18.88 -3.68
N SER A 348 11.12 19.23 -4.83
CA SER A 348 10.51 18.28 -5.75
C SER A 348 11.53 17.28 -6.30
N LYS A 349 12.74 17.74 -6.65
CA LYS A 349 13.87 16.88 -7.05
C LYS A 349 14.32 15.95 -5.93
N ALA A 350 14.40 16.44 -4.68
CA ALA A 350 14.72 15.60 -3.52
C ALA A 350 13.65 14.51 -3.30
N ASN A 351 12.37 14.88 -3.41
CA ASN A 351 11.25 13.94 -3.28
C ASN A 351 11.23 12.92 -4.43
N LEU A 352 11.60 13.33 -5.65
CA LEU A 352 11.74 12.42 -6.80
C LEU A 352 12.80 11.34 -6.54
N LYS A 353 13.95 11.68 -5.93
CA LYS A 353 14.96 10.69 -5.54
C LYS A 353 14.40 9.64 -4.56
N VAL A 354 13.56 10.06 -3.62
CA VAL A 354 12.88 9.15 -2.69
C VAL A 354 11.88 8.25 -3.42
N ALA A 355 11.13 8.81 -4.38
CA ALA A 355 10.22 8.05 -5.22
C ALA A 355 10.95 6.99 -6.06
N ILE A 356 12.09 7.35 -6.66
CA ILE A 356 12.96 6.43 -7.41
C ILE A 356 13.47 5.30 -6.51
N LEU A 357 14.02 5.63 -5.33
CA LEU A 357 14.45 4.62 -4.34
C LEU A 357 13.32 3.64 -3.99
N CYS A 358 12.09 4.13 -3.84
CA CYS A 358 10.93 3.32 -3.51
C CYS A 358 10.30 2.60 -4.72
N ASN A 359 10.80 2.80 -5.93
CA ASN A 359 10.17 2.38 -7.17
C ASN A 359 8.69 2.82 -7.27
N HIS A 360 8.41 4.06 -6.87
CA HIS A 360 7.07 4.66 -7.04
C HIS A 360 6.95 5.19 -8.46
N GLN A 361 6.12 4.52 -9.26
CA GLN A 361 5.89 4.86 -10.65
C GLN A 361 4.44 5.31 -10.85
N LYS A 362 4.24 6.27 -11.75
CA LYS A 362 2.93 6.62 -12.30
C LYS A 362 2.97 6.23 -13.76
N LYS A 363 1.98 5.48 -14.24
CA LYS A 363 1.81 5.32 -15.70
C LYS A 363 1.57 6.71 -16.27
N VAL A 364 2.39 7.12 -17.24
CA VAL A 364 2.04 8.24 -18.11
C VAL A 364 0.78 7.78 -18.85
N ALA A 365 -0.31 8.52 -18.64
CA ALA A 365 -1.64 8.17 -19.14
C ALA A 365 -1.72 8.32 -20.65
#